data_AF-F7QWU7-F1
#
_entry.id   AF-F7QWU7-F1
#
_cell.length_a   1.000
_cell.length_b   1.000
_cell.length_c   1.000
_cell.angle_alpha   90.00
_cell.angle_beta   90.00
_cell.angle_gamma   90.00
#
_symmetry.space_group_name_H-M   'P 1'
#
loop_
_entity.id
_entity.type
_entity.pdbx_description
1 polymer ?
#
loop_
_entity_poly.entity_id
_entity_poly.type
_entity_poly.pdbx_seq_one_letter_code
_entity_poly.pdbx_strand_id
1 'polypeptide(L)'
;MRISDSIYPYPVLSVDDEDYIQDSEFDIEFTSVAATPFKNAVVKCRFILHDHNLERLISLGKAGLYLRVENSLTAYRKLYELEPGKYTFELEIDPKYMRKKVEVTGLLLAKQNITDFISDTINTDLYGKDYVFPDLNTGDPLAVAFTTNVVVNDEDSFKSVSSIMKVAKSKKEYMVVDPDGEIIYVYLPETLYEQYIRYQSVPDIALSIVILPALIQVLSYMVLNRGNDIDEQKWYMVIEKKIRSLDKDINDLFNEKISPLELAQMILENPVERSFNEIKGIVGIED
;
A
#
# COMPACT_ATOMS: atom_id res chain seq x y z
N MET A 1 10.58 16.54 0.56
CA MET A 1 10.37 18.00 0.38
C MET A 1 9.33 18.11 -0.70
N ARG A 2 8.19 18.77 -0.43
CA ARG A 2 7.16 18.94 -1.45
C ARG A 2 7.76 19.74 -2.61
N ILE A 3 7.68 19.19 -3.81
CA ILE A 3 7.89 20.00 -5.01
C ILE A 3 6.56 20.72 -5.20
N SER A 4 6.49 21.90 -4.61
CA SER A 4 5.54 22.96 -4.90
C SER A 4 6.43 24.19 -4.90
N ASP A 5 6.64 24.81 -6.06
CA ASP A 5 7.55 25.94 -6.28
C ASP A 5 9.05 25.56 -6.41
N SER A 6 9.38 24.65 -7.32
CA SER A 6 10.78 24.44 -7.73
C SER A 6 11.12 25.36 -8.90
N ILE A 7 11.95 26.38 -8.66
CA ILE A 7 12.50 27.21 -9.72
C ILE A 7 13.66 26.44 -10.34
N TYR A 8 13.45 25.89 -11.53
CA TYR A 8 14.49 25.27 -12.32
C TYR A 8 15.26 26.31 -13.15
N PRO A 9 16.56 26.12 -13.40
CA PRO A 9 17.35 27.05 -14.22
C PRO A 9 17.06 26.95 -15.73
N TYR A 10 16.13 26.08 -16.12
CA TYR A 10 15.68 25.82 -17.48
C TYR A 10 14.22 25.29 -17.44
N PRO A 11 13.51 25.28 -18.58
CA PRO A 11 12.12 24.82 -18.65
C PRO A 11 11.95 23.37 -18.20
N VAL A 12 11.05 23.10 -17.25
CA VAL A 12 10.71 21.73 -16.82
C VAL A 12 9.22 21.52 -17.00
N LEU A 13 8.84 20.47 -17.73
CA LEU A 13 7.42 20.22 -18.01
C LEU A 13 6.69 19.86 -16.71
N SER A 14 5.71 20.69 -16.35
CA SER A 14 4.97 20.63 -15.08
C SER A 14 3.59 21.24 -15.31
N VAL A 15 2.58 20.76 -14.60
CA VAL A 15 1.19 21.22 -14.74
C VAL A 15 1.01 22.66 -14.21
N ASP A 16 1.89 23.12 -13.31
CA ASP A 16 1.82 24.45 -12.70
C ASP A 16 2.61 25.53 -13.43
N ASP A 17 3.44 25.15 -14.40
CA ASP A 17 4.39 26.05 -15.03
C ASP A 17 4.04 26.31 -16.51
N GLU A 18 4.12 27.56 -16.94
CA GLU A 18 3.86 27.96 -18.33
C GLU A 18 5.07 27.71 -19.25
N ASP A 19 6.00 26.85 -18.83
CA ASP A 19 7.27 26.59 -19.50
C ASP A 19 7.12 25.97 -20.90
N TYR A 20 6.04 25.22 -21.09
CA TYR A 20 5.69 24.52 -22.33
C TYR A 20 4.35 25.01 -22.87
N ILE A 21 4.09 24.77 -24.15
CA ILE A 21 2.80 25.05 -24.78
C ILE A 21 1.70 24.13 -24.23
N GLN A 22 0.45 24.58 -24.29
CA GLN A 22 -0.70 23.92 -23.64
C GLN A 22 -0.97 22.46 -24.08
N ASP A 23 -0.47 22.04 -25.24
CA ASP A 23 -0.61 20.66 -25.71
C ASP A 23 0.40 19.70 -25.06
N SER A 24 1.34 20.22 -24.26
CA SER A 24 2.33 19.42 -23.54
C SER A 24 1.86 19.08 -22.13
N GLU A 25 1.91 17.81 -21.75
CA GLU A 25 1.41 17.33 -20.45
C GLU A 25 2.35 16.30 -19.84
N PHE A 26 2.55 16.40 -18.52
CA PHE A 26 3.14 15.34 -17.73
C PHE A 26 2.44 15.23 -16.38
N ASP A 27 1.71 14.14 -16.17
CA ASP A 27 0.99 13.88 -14.92
C ASP A 27 1.01 12.40 -14.53
N ILE A 28 0.57 12.10 -13.31
CA ILE A 28 0.36 10.73 -12.85
C ILE A 28 -1.03 10.59 -12.24
N GLU A 29 -1.77 9.62 -12.75
CA GLU A 29 -2.96 9.11 -12.09
C GLU A 29 -2.62 8.05 -11.05
N PHE A 30 -3.22 8.17 -9.88
CA PHE A 30 -3.05 7.23 -8.78
C PHE A 30 -4.37 6.54 -8.46
N THR A 31 -4.34 5.21 -8.35
CA THR A 31 -5.44 4.40 -7.82
C THR A 31 -4.93 3.53 -6.70
N SER A 32 -5.66 3.43 -5.59
CA SER A 32 -5.27 2.58 -4.46
C SER A 32 -6.07 1.27 -4.47
N VAL A 33 -5.38 0.19 -4.12
CA VAL A 33 -5.97 -1.09 -3.72
C VAL A 33 -5.74 -1.22 -2.21
N ALA A 34 -6.83 -1.41 -1.47
CA ALA A 34 -6.79 -1.54 -0.01
C ALA A 34 -5.94 -2.73 0.43
N ALA A 35 -5.36 -2.64 1.63
CA ALA A 35 -4.68 -3.77 2.24
C ALA A 35 -5.67 -4.90 2.53
N THR A 36 -5.16 -6.13 2.52
CA THR A 36 -5.87 -7.32 3.00
C THR A 36 -5.05 -7.94 4.13
N PRO A 37 -5.57 -8.91 4.88
CA PRO A 37 -4.79 -9.59 5.93
C PRO A 37 -3.52 -10.29 5.43
N PHE A 38 -3.37 -10.49 4.11
CA PHE A 38 -2.26 -11.25 3.49
C PHE A 38 -1.44 -10.43 2.50
N LYS A 39 -1.92 -9.26 2.07
CA LYS A 39 -1.24 -8.37 1.12
C LYS A 39 -1.30 -6.95 1.62
N ASN A 40 -0.18 -6.25 1.56
CA ASN A 40 -0.17 -4.82 1.85
C ASN A 40 -0.99 -4.05 0.81
N ALA A 41 -1.38 -2.82 1.15
CA ALA A 41 -2.01 -1.92 0.21
C ALA A 41 -1.06 -1.66 -0.98
N VAL A 42 -1.63 -1.46 -2.17
CA VAL A 42 -0.87 -1.18 -3.39
C VAL A 42 -1.37 0.11 -3.99
N VAL A 43 -0.46 0.99 -4.36
CA VAL A 43 -0.75 2.20 -5.14
C VAL A 43 -0.36 1.91 -6.58
N LYS A 44 -1.34 1.93 -7.47
CA LYS A 44 -1.15 1.85 -8.91
C LYS A 44 -0.95 3.26 -9.45
N CYS A 45 0.16 3.47 -10.12
CA CYS A 45 0.53 4.74 -10.74
C CYS A 45 0.48 4.58 -12.25
N ARG A 46 -0.17 5.50 -12.97
CA ARG A 46 -0.19 5.57 -14.42
C ARG A 46 0.36 6.92 -14.86
N PHE A 47 1.51 6.91 -15.51
CA PHE A 47 2.17 8.10 -16.05
C PHE A 47 1.47 8.50 -17.36
N ILE A 48 1.18 9.78 -17.47
CA ILE A 48 0.65 10.45 -18.65
C ILE A 48 1.77 11.38 -19.13
N LEU A 49 2.21 11.20 -20.37
CA LEU A 49 3.19 12.06 -21.02
C LEU A 49 2.67 12.37 -22.42
N HIS A 50 2.53 13.65 -22.72
CA HIS A 50 2.22 14.17 -24.04
C HIS A 50 3.25 15.25 -24.35
N ASP A 51 4.40 14.85 -24.90
CA ASP A 51 5.40 15.77 -25.46
C ASP A 51 6.33 14.95 -26.35
N HIS A 52 6.29 15.21 -27.66
CA HIS A 52 6.98 14.37 -28.62
C HIS A 52 8.52 14.47 -28.53
N ASN A 53 9.08 15.57 -28.01
CA ASN A 53 10.51 15.72 -27.82
C ASN A 53 11.00 14.90 -26.63
N LEU A 54 10.26 14.95 -25.52
CA LEU A 54 10.52 14.17 -24.31
C LEU A 54 10.27 12.67 -24.53
N GLU A 55 9.19 12.30 -25.22
CA GLU A 55 8.93 10.92 -25.65
C GLU A 55 10.06 10.37 -26.52
N ARG A 56 10.60 11.20 -27.43
CA ARG A 56 11.76 10.83 -28.23
C ARG A 56 12.98 10.55 -27.34
N LEU A 57 13.24 11.36 -26.32
CA LEU A 57 14.35 11.12 -25.38
C LEU A 57 14.20 9.78 -24.63
N ILE A 58 12.98 9.42 -24.23
CA ILE A 58 12.68 8.12 -23.61
C ILE A 58 12.93 6.98 -24.61
N SER A 59 12.43 7.10 -25.84
CA SER A 59 12.59 6.07 -26.88
C SER A 59 14.05 5.80 -27.24
N LEU A 60 14.90 6.84 -27.15
CA LEU A 60 16.34 6.76 -27.35
C LEU A 60 17.11 6.29 -26.11
N GLY A 61 16.44 6.04 -24.99
CA GLY A 61 17.04 5.65 -23.72
C GLY A 61 17.80 6.78 -23.00
N LYS A 62 17.66 8.02 -23.46
CA LYS A 62 18.32 9.21 -22.89
C LYS A 62 17.61 9.76 -21.65
N ALA A 63 16.32 9.48 -21.51
CA ALA A 63 15.51 9.84 -20.36
C ALA A 63 14.73 8.62 -19.84
N GLY A 64 14.31 8.66 -18.57
CA GLY A 64 13.56 7.60 -17.92
C GLY A 64 12.49 8.13 -16.99
N LEU A 65 11.41 7.37 -16.84
CA LEU A 65 10.33 7.66 -15.90
C LEU A 65 10.69 7.11 -14.52
N TYR A 66 10.50 7.94 -13.50
CA TYR A 66 10.79 7.61 -12.12
C TYR A 66 9.63 7.97 -11.20
N LEU A 67 9.40 7.12 -10.20
CA LEU A 67 8.50 7.37 -9.10
C LEU A 67 9.32 7.67 -7.85
N ARG A 68 9.25 8.91 -7.35
CA ARG A 68 9.84 9.27 -6.05
C ARG A 68 8.81 9.03 -4.95
N VAL A 69 9.21 8.29 -3.93
CA VAL A 69 8.38 7.96 -2.77
C VAL A 69 9.06 8.47 -1.52
N GLU A 70 8.39 9.35 -0.79
CA GLU A 70 8.87 9.90 0.48
C GLU A 70 7.86 9.69 1.60
N ASN A 71 8.36 9.45 2.80
CA ASN A 71 7.58 9.51 4.03
C ASN A 71 8.41 10.23 5.09
N SER A 72 8.01 11.45 5.42
CA SER A 72 8.73 12.31 6.36
C SER A 72 8.76 11.74 7.79
N LEU A 73 7.74 10.98 8.18
CA LEU A 73 7.62 10.42 9.53
C LEU A 73 8.68 9.33 9.81
N THR A 74 9.01 8.52 8.81
CA THR A 74 9.95 7.40 8.94
C THR A 74 11.32 7.67 8.32
N ALA A 75 11.52 8.88 7.80
CA ALA A 75 12.66 9.25 6.95
C ALA A 75 12.86 8.33 5.73
N TYR A 76 11.79 7.67 5.27
CA TYR A 76 11.84 6.83 4.08
C TYR A 76 11.91 7.70 2.82
N ARG A 77 12.89 7.45 1.96
CA ARG A 77 13.02 8.07 0.64
C ARG A 77 13.57 7.06 -0.34
N LYS A 78 12.83 6.81 -1.43
CA LYS A 78 13.30 5.98 -2.55
C LYS A 78 12.88 6.57 -3.88
N LEU A 79 13.69 6.27 -4.89
CA LEU A 79 13.42 6.56 -6.28
C LEU A 79 13.32 5.22 -7.01
N TYR A 80 12.20 4.99 -7.68
CA TYR A 80 11.95 3.77 -8.45
C TYR A 80 11.96 4.11 -9.93
N GLU A 81 12.79 3.42 -10.71
CA GLU A 81 12.79 3.53 -12.17
C GLU A 81 11.70 2.63 -12.76
N LEU A 82 10.96 3.14 -13.74
CA LEU A 82 10.04 2.32 -14.52
C LEU A 82 10.79 1.53 -15.58
N GLU A 83 10.32 0.32 -15.86
CA GLU A 83 10.89 -0.49 -16.95
C GLU A 83 10.70 0.21 -18.31
N PRO A 84 11.68 0.11 -19.23
CA PRO A 84 11.58 0.71 -20.55
C PRO A 84 10.28 0.32 -21.28
N GLY A 85 9.56 1.30 -21.79
CA GLY A 85 8.29 1.12 -22.50
C GLY A 85 7.07 0.90 -21.61
N LYS A 86 7.20 0.89 -20.27
CA LYS A 86 6.08 0.87 -19.34
C LYS A 86 5.77 2.27 -18.82
N TYR A 87 4.48 2.57 -18.72
CA TYR A 87 3.94 3.80 -18.16
C TYR A 87 3.14 3.55 -16.88
N THR A 88 3.19 2.33 -16.34
CA THR A 88 2.48 1.94 -15.13
C THR A 88 3.44 1.36 -14.10
N PHE A 89 3.23 1.67 -12.83
CA PHE A 89 4.01 1.15 -11.71
C PHE A 89 3.10 0.74 -10.55
N GLU A 90 3.37 -0.40 -9.93
CA GLU A 90 2.65 -0.84 -8.73
C GLU A 90 3.57 -0.71 -7.50
N LEU A 91 3.26 0.25 -6.63
CA LEU A 91 3.98 0.50 -5.39
C LEU A 91 3.29 -0.23 -4.24
N GLU A 92 3.94 -1.25 -3.69
CA GLU A 92 3.51 -1.88 -2.44
C GLU A 92 3.84 -0.99 -1.24
N ILE A 93 2.84 -0.72 -0.40
CA ILE A 93 2.97 0.09 0.80
C ILE A 93 3.49 -0.77 1.95
N ASP A 94 4.76 -0.64 2.31
CA ASP A 94 5.29 -1.28 3.52
C ASP A 94 4.97 -0.42 4.75
N PRO A 95 4.03 -0.82 5.63
CA PRO A 95 3.62 0.01 6.78
C PRO A 95 4.72 0.11 7.86
N LYS A 96 5.84 -0.61 7.73
CA LYS A 96 7.02 -0.35 8.56
C LYS A 96 7.66 1.00 8.24
N TYR A 97 7.66 1.39 6.96
CA TYR A 97 8.35 2.58 6.46
C TYR A 97 7.41 3.62 5.84
N MET A 98 6.21 3.26 5.43
CA MET A 98 5.28 4.10 4.69
C MET A 98 4.00 4.28 5.51
N ARG A 99 4.01 5.24 6.44
CA ARG A 99 2.98 5.43 7.48
C ARG A 99 2.22 6.74 7.35
N LYS A 100 0.94 6.76 7.72
CA LYS A 100 0.02 7.92 7.66
C LYS A 100 -0.13 8.56 6.29
N LYS A 101 0.92 9.21 5.82
CA LYS A 101 0.92 10.07 4.64
C LYS A 101 2.20 9.80 3.85
N VAL A 102 2.04 9.09 2.74
CA VAL A 102 3.11 8.80 1.80
C VAL A 102 3.02 9.81 0.67
N GLU A 103 4.11 10.53 0.42
CA GLU A 103 4.23 11.50 -0.66
C GLU A 103 4.79 10.78 -1.89
N VAL A 104 4.06 10.81 -3.00
CA VAL A 104 4.44 10.17 -4.25
C VAL A 104 4.53 11.24 -5.34
N THR A 105 5.67 11.30 -6.04
CA THR A 105 5.92 12.29 -7.10
C THR A 105 6.40 11.58 -8.37
N GLY A 106 5.82 11.97 -9.51
CA GLY A 106 6.29 11.56 -10.83
C GLY A 106 7.44 12.40 -11.34
N LEU A 107 8.45 11.77 -11.93
CA LEU A 107 9.60 12.45 -12.49
C LEU A 107 9.96 11.84 -13.85
N LEU A 108 10.34 12.68 -14.81
CA LEU A 108 11.10 12.29 -15.98
C LEU A 108 12.51 12.86 -15.82
N LEU A 109 13.52 11.99 -15.74
CA LEU A 109 14.91 12.41 -15.49
C LEU A 109 15.81 12.00 -16.65
N ALA A 110 16.85 12.79 -16.92
CA ALA A 110 17.92 12.42 -17.84
C ALA A 110 18.71 11.22 -17.30
N LYS A 111 18.93 10.19 -18.13
CA LYS A 111 19.70 8.98 -17.80
C LYS A 111 21.19 9.10 -18.13
N GLN A 112 21.53 10.09 -18.93
CA GLN A 112 22.87 10.41 -19.38
C GLN A 112 22.92 11.90 -19.70
N ASN A 113 24.12 12.42 -19.92
CA ASN A 113 24.26 13.81 -20.35
C ASN A 113 23.59 14.03 -21.71
N ILE A 114 22.86 15.15 -21.82
CA ILE A 114 22.17 15.59 -23.04
C ILE A 114 22.67 17.00 -23.34
N THR A 115 23.32 17.17 -24.49
CA THR A 115 23.77 18.46 -25.00
C THR A 115 22.90 18.88 -26.17
N ASP A 116 22.87 20.20 -26.45
CA ASP A 116 22.21 20.78 -27.61
C ASP A 116 20.73 20.37 -27.73
N PHE A 117 20.05 20.20 -26.59
CA PHE A 117 18.64 19.84 -26.56
C PHE A 117 17.79 21.07 -26.94
N ILE A 118 16.91 20.87 -27.91
CA ILE A 118 15.95 21.85 -28.41
C ILE A 118 14.60 21.17 -28.39
N SER A 119 13.59 21.91 -27.96
CA SER A 119 12.20 21.48 -27.98
C SER A 119 11.35 22.58 -28.59
N ASP A 120 10.55 22.25 -29.59
CA ASP A 120 9.60 23.14 -30.26
C ASP A 120 8.28 23.30 -29.48
N THR A 121 8.14 22.57 -28.37
CA THR A 121 7.02 22.67 -27.43
C THR A 121 7.28 23.65 -26.29
N ILE A 122 8.43 24.32 -26.26
CA ILE A 122 8.73 25.36 -25.27
C ILE A 122 7.90 26.60 -25.52
N ASN A 123 7.47 27.25 -24.43
CA ASN A 123 6.81 28.54 -24.51
C ASN A 123 7.80 29.62 -24.97
N THR A 124 7.78 29.91 -26.27
CA THR A 124 8.70 30.89 -26.88
C THR A 124 8.46 32.33 -26.43
N ASP A 125 7.29 32.66 -25.87
CA ASP A 125 7.02 34.00 -25.34
C ASP A 125 7.78 34.25 -24.04
N LEU A 126 8.06 33.19 -23.28
CA LEU A 126 8.85 33.25 -22.05
C LEU A 126 10.35 33.09 -22.32
N TYR A 127 10.73 32.16 -23.19
CA TYR A 127 12.13 31.73 -23.36
C TYR A 127 12.80 32.24 -24.64
N GLY A 128 12.03 32.79 -25.58
CA GLY A 128 12.50 33.18 -26.92
C GLY A 128 12.43 32.03 -27.93
N LYS A 129 12.40 32.38 -29.22
CA LYS A 129 12.18 31.43 -30.33
C LYS A 129 13.32 30.45 -30.58
N ASP A 130 14.54 30.82 -30.20
CA ASP A 130 15.76 30.04 -30.44
C ASP A 130 16.34 29.52 -29.12
N TYR A 131 15.47 29.21 -28.14
CA TYR A 131 15.90 28.67 -26.86
C TYR A 131 16.59 27.32 -27.04
N VAL A 132 17.79 27.20 -26.48
CA VAL A 132 18.55 25.96 -26.39
C VAL A 132 18.75 25.67 -24.92
N PHE A 133 18.44 24.44 -24.51
CA PHE A 133 18.67 24.02 -23.13
C PHE A 133 20.15 24.08 -22.79
N PRO A 134 20.51 24.37 -21.52
CA PRO A 134 21.87 24.13 -21.05
C PRO A 134 22.21 22.63 -21.15
N ASP A 135 23.51 22.31 -21.04
CA ASP A 135 23.93 20.91 -20.93
C ASP A 135 23.27 20.25 -19.71
N LEU A 136 22.42 19.26 -19.98
CA LEU A 136 21.71 18.50 -18.96
C LEU A 136 22.57 17.32 -18.52
N ASN A 137 22.72 17.15 -17.21
CA ASN A 137 23.47 16.05 -16.61
C ASN A 137 22.55 14.88 -16.26
N THR A 138 23.13 13.70 -16.05
CA THR A 138 22.40 12.56 -15.48
C THR A 138 21.70 12.95 -14.18
N GLY A 139 20.39 12.69 -14.11
CA GLY A 139 19.53 13.00 -12.97
C GLY A 139 18.81 14.34 -13.06
N ASP A 140 19.13 15.19 -14.05
CA ASP A 140 18.44 16.46 -14.26
C ASP A 140 16.97 16.22 -14.65
N PRO A 141 16.01 16.94 -14.03
CA PRO A 141 14.59 16.78 -14.31
C PRO A 141 14.21 17.41 -15.65
N LEU A 142 13.45 16.66 -16.45
CA LEU A 142 12.86 17.12 -17.71
C LEU A 142 11.36 17.39 -17.54
N ALA A 143 10.70 16.61 -16.68
CA ALA A 143 9.31 16.80 -16.32
C ALA A 143 9.06 16.38 -14.87
N VAL A 144 8.13 17.05 -14.20
CA VAL A 144 7.74 16.79 -12.81
C VAL A 144 6.24 16.85 -12.68
N ALA A 145 5.63 15.76 -12.20
CA ALA A 145 4.22 15.72 -11.88
C ALA A 145 3.98 16.17 -10.43
N PHE A 146 2.74 16.52 -10.11
CA PHE A 146 2.36 16.89 -8.76
C PHE A 146 2.67 15.81 -7.71
N THR A 147 2.95 16.26 -6.50
CA THR A 147 3.10 15.36 -5.36
C THR A 147 1.74 14.99 -4.78
N THR A 148 1.29 13.77 -5.03
CA THR A 148 0.07 13.22 -4.44
C THR A 148 0.36 12.65 -3.05
N ASN A 149 -0.57 12.88 -2.12
CA ASN A 149 -0.50 12.30 -0.79
C ASN A 149 -1.38 11.06 -0.74
N VAL A 150 -0.76 9.89 -0.63
CA VAL A 150 -1.48 8.65 -0.34
C VAL A 150 -1.64 8.58 1.17
N VAL A 151 -2.89 8.70 1.62
CA VAL A 151 -3.22 8.45 3.03
C VAL A 151 -3.18 6.96 3.25
N VAL A 152 -2.16 6.52 3.96
CA VAL A 152 -2.08 5.17 4.51
C VAL A 152 -2.70 5.29 5.88
N ASN A 153 -3.91 4.75 6.06
CA ASN A 153 -4.52 4.74 7.38
C ASN A 153 -3.56 4.04 8.35
N ASP A 154 -2.98 4.79 9.29
CA ASP A 154 -2.25 4.19 10.41
C ASP A 154 -3.23 3.44 11.34
N GLU A 155 -4.53 3.72 11.21
CA GLU A 155 -5.60 2.92 11.80
C GLU A 155 -5.69 1.53 11.14
N ASP A 156 -5.21 1.39 9.90
CA ASP A 156 -4.87 0.11 9.23
C ASP A 156 -3.53 -0.48 9.72
N SER A 157 -3.10 -0.06 10.92
CA SER A 157 -2.48 -1.00 11.85
C SER A 157 -3.41 -2.18 12.23
N PHE A 158 -4.51 -2.41 11.50
CA PHE A 158 -5.15 -3.71 11.18
C PHE A 158 -4.21 -4.82 10.67
N LYS A 159 -2.90 -4.61 10.69
CA LYS A 159 -1.98 -5.68 11.12
C LYS A 159 -2.39 -6.32 12.48
N SER A 160 -3.27 -5.71 13.29
CA SER A 160 -3.45 -5.93 14.72
C SER A 160 -3.85 -7.34 15.17
N VAL A 161 -4.64 -8.11 14.40
CA VAL A 161 -4.92 -9.52 14.78
C VAL A 161 -3.91 -10.48 14.16
N SER A 162 -3.55 -10.30 12.89
CA SER A 162 -2.52 -11.11 12.23
C SER A 162 -1.13 -11.00 12.88
N SER A 163 -0.82 -9.88 13.53
CA SER A 163 0.44 -9.67 14.25
C SER A 163 0.52 -10.42 15.57
N ILE A 164 -0.65 -10.69 16.18
CA ILE A 164 -0.75 -11.42 17.45
C ILE A 164 -1.21 -12.86 17.26
N MET A 165 -1.59 -13.26 16.06
CA MET A 165 -2.01 -14.62 15.72
C MET A 165 -1.09 -15.23 14.67
N LYS A 166 -0.41 -16.32 15.01
CA LYS A 166 0.50 -17.01 14.11
C LYS A 166 -0.01 -18.41 13.80
N VAL A 167 -0.24 -18.69 12.53
CA VAL A 167 -0.58 -20.04 12.06
C VAL A 167 0.69 -20.88 11.97
N ALA A 168 0.69 -22.05 12.60
CA ALA A 168 1.84 -22.94 12.67
C ALA A 168 1.45 -24.40 12.38
N LYS A 169 2.40 -25.16 11.84
CA LYS A 169 2.26 -26.60 11.60
C LYS A 169 2.32 -27.37 12.92
N SER A 170 1.48 -28.41 13.04
CA SER A 170 1.43 -29.29 14.21
C SER A 170 1.15 -30.74 13.82
N LYS A 171 1.53 -31.66 14.70
CA LYS A 171 1.20 -33.09 14.60
C LYS A 171 -0.16 -33.45 15.19
N LYS A 172 -0.89 -32.45 15.72
CA LYS A 172 -2.26 -32.63 16.22
C LYS A 172 -3.20 -32.95 15.06
N GLU A 173 -4.25 -33.70 15.35
CA GLU A 173 -5.25 -34.14 14.36
C GLU A 173 -6.21 -33.01 13.94
N TYR A 174 -6.46 -32.06 14.83
CA TYR A 174 -7.38 -30.95 14.63
C TYR A 174 -6.71 -29.60 14.87
N MET A 175 -7.34 -28.53 14.39
CA MET A 175 -6.92 -27.17 14.68
C MET A 175 -6.96 -26.91 16.19
N VAL A 176 -5.89 -26.33 16.74
CA VAL A 176 -5.82 -25.94 18.15
C VAL A 176 -5.32 -24.52 18.27
N VAL A 177 -6.04 -23.72 19.06
CA VAL A 177 -5.65 -22.36 19.41
C VAL A 177 -4.99 -22.36 20.77
N ASP A 178 -3.83 -21.74 20.85
CA ASP A 178 -3.00 -21.65 22.04
C ASP A 178 -2.72 -20.17 22.35
N PRO A 179 -3.43 -19.59 23.32
CA PRO A 179 -3.22 -18.22 23.76
C PRO A 179 -2.10 -18.10 24.82
N ASP A 180 -1.41 -19.19 25.17
CA ASP A 180 -0.40 -19.20 26.23
C ASP A 180 0.93 -18.64 25.69
N GLY A 181 1.09 -17.32 25.79
CA GLY A 181 2.31 -16.61 25.42
C GLY A 181 2.06 -15.18 24.94
N GLU A 182 3.11 -14.53 24.42
CA GLU A 182 2.99 -13.15 23.91
C GLU A 182 2.16 -13.03 22.62
N ILE A 183 2.09 -14.13 21.85
CA ILE A 183 1.28 -14.25 20.64
C ILE A 183 0.45 -15.54 20.72
N ILE A 184 -0.73 -15.50 20.10
CA ILE A 184 -1.64 -16.63 19.96
C ILE A 184 -1.13 -17.52 18.82
N TYR A 185 -0.94 -18.80 19.08
CA TYR A 185 -0.63 -19.78 18.04
C TYR A 185 -1.90 -20.49 17.58
N VAL A 186 -2.09 -20.56 16.26
CA VAL A 186 -3.13 -21.37 15.62
C VAL A 186 -2.44 -22.56 14.96
N TYR A 187 -2.46 -23.69 15.65
CA TYR A 187 -1.84 -24.92 15.19
C TYR A 187 -2.78 -25.64 14.21
N LEU A 188 -2.31 -25.86 12.99
CA LEU A 188 -3.01 -26.66 11.99
C LEU A 188 -2.30 -28.01 11.80
N PRO A 189 -3.05 -29.09 11.53
CA PRO A 189 -2.49 -30.34 11.01
C PRO A 189 -1.64 -30.07 9.77
N GLU A 190 -0.58 -30.87 9.60
CA GLU A 190 0.39 -30.76 8.50
C GLU A 190 -0.22 -30.52 7.12
N THR A 191 -1.23 -31.32 6.73
CA THR A 191 -1.89 -31.21 5.43
C THR A 191 -2.68 -29.91 5.28
N LEU A 192 -3.39 -29.48 6.33
CA LEU A 192 -4.18 -28.25 6.33
C LEU A 192 -3.28 -27.00 6.35
N TYR A 193 -2.16 -27.06 7.08
CA TYR A 193 -1.17 -25.98 7.06
C TYR A 193 -0.58 -25.78 5.67
N GLU A 194 -0.23 -26.86 4.98
CA GLU A 194 0.31 -26.78 3.61
C GLU A 194 -0.72 -26.21 2.63
N GLN A 195 -2.01 -26.54 2.77
CA GLN A 195 -3.09 -25.92 2.00
C GLN A 195 -3.25 -24.44 2.34
N TYR A 196 -3.23 -24.08 3.63
CA TYR A 196 -3.31 -22.69 4.09
C TYR A 196 -2.19 -21.82 3.49
N ILE A 197 -0.96 -22.32 3.43
CA ILE A 197 0.16 -21.61 2.80
C ILE A 197 0.04 -21.59 1.27
N ARG A 198 -0.48 -22.65 0.65
CA ARG A 198 -0.65 -22.73 -0.81
C ARG A 198 -1.72 -21.75 -1.33
N TYR A 199 -2.82 -21.59 -0.59
CA TYR A 199 -3.97 -20.80 -1.02
C TYR A 199 -3.92 -19.33 -0.57
N GLN A 200 -2.73 -18.73 -0.54
CA GLN A 200 -2.54 -17.29 -0.30
C GLN A 200 -3.21 -16.39 -1.36
N SER A 201 -3.62 -16.95 -2.50
CA SER A 201 -4.39 -16.26 -3.54
C SER A 201 -5.85 -16.05 -3.18
N VAL A 202 -6.37 -16.75 -2.16
CA VAL A 202 -7.74 -16.62 -1.64
C VAL A 202 -7.73 -16.24 -0.15
N PRO A 203 -7.19 -15.03 0.16
CA PRO A 203 -7.00 -14.57 1.52
C PRO A 203 -8.26 -14.57 2.38
N ASP A 204 -9.40 -14.12 1.86
CA ASP A 204 -10.58 -13.93 2.70
C ASP A 204 -11.19 -15.26 3.13
N ILE A 205 -11.21 -16.26 2.23
CA ILE A 205 -11.59 -17.64 2.57
C ILE A 205 -10.68 -18.18 3.67
N ALA A 206 -9.35 -18.05 3.52
CA ALA A 206 -8.39 -18.52 4.52
C ALA A 206 -8.57 -17.81 5.88
N LEU A 207 -8.89 -16.52 5.87
CA LEU A 207 -9.20 -15.75 7.08
C LEU A 207 -10.45 -16.30 7.77
N SER A 208 -11.51 -16.56 7.02
CA SER A 208 -12.81 -17.02 7.56
C SER A 208 -12.77 -18.45 8.10
N ILE A 209 -11.97 -19.34 7.52
CA ILE A 209 -11.92 -20.74 7.96
C ILE A 209 -10.88 -20.99 9.07
N VAL A 210 -9.86 -20.16 9.20
CA VAL A 210 -8.77 -20.35 10.19
C VAL A 210 -8.78 -19.26 11.26
N ILE A 211 -8.67 -18.00 10.85
CA ILE A 211 -8.42 -16.89 11.79
C ILE A 211 -9.70 -16.50 12.52
N LEU A 212 -10.84 -16.45 11.84
CA LEU A 212 -12.13 -16.12 12.46
C LEU A 212 -12.48 -17.10 13.59
N PRO A 213 -12.51 -18.45 13.40
CA PRO A 213 -12.78 -19.38 14.49
C PRO A 213 -11.77 -19.27 15.63
N ALA A 214 -10.51 -19.03 15.32
CA ALA A 214 -9.48 -18.89 16.33
C ALA A 214 -9.65 -17.61 17.17
N LEU A 215 -10.01 -16.49 16.55
CA LEU A 215 -10.33 -15.26 17.27
C LEU A 215 -11.58 -15.41 18.13
N ILE A 216 -12.61 -16.10 17.63
CA ILE A 216 -13.81 -16.44 18.42
C ILE A 216 -13.41 -17.21 19.69
N GLN A 217 -12.57 -18.24 19.55
CA GLN A 217 -12.09 -19.02 20.70
C GLN A 217 -11.30 -18.16 21.69
N VAL A 218 -10.45 -17.23 21.20
CA VAL A 218 -9.68 -16.31 22.05
C VAL A 218 -10.60 -15.35 22.81
N LEU A 219 -11.59 -14.76 22.14
CA LEU A 219 -12.58 -13.89 22.79
C LEU A 219 -13.38 -14.66 23.85
N SER A 220 -13.78 -15.89 23.57
CA SER A 220 -14.41 -16.78 24.56
C SER A 220 -13.48 -17.09 25.73
N TYR A 221 -12.19 -17.34 25.46
CA TYR A 221 -11.17 -17.54 26.49
C TYR A 221 -11.02 -16.31 27.40
N MET A 222 -11.05 -15.10 26.85
CA MET A 222 -11.03 -13.85 27.62
C MET A 222 -12.23 -13.74 28.55
N VAL A 223 -13.44 -14.10 28.07
CA VAL A 223 -14.66 -14.10 28.90
C VAL A 223 -14.54 -15.10 30.05
N LEU A 224 -14.09 -16.32 29.77
CA LEU A 224 -13.94 -17.39 30.77
C LEU A 224 -12.89 -17.08 31.84
N ASN A 225 -11.85 -16.33 31.49
CA ASN A 225 -10.73 -15.97 32.36
C ASN A 225 -10.81 -14.52 32.86
N ARG A 226 -11.99 -13.91 32.83
CA ARG A 226 -12.20 -12.55 33.33
C ARG A 226 -11.76 -12.46 34.80
N GLY A 227 -10.86 -11.52 35.09
CA GLY A 227 -10.34 -11.29 36.44
C GLY A 227 -9.14 -12.17 36.83
N ASN A 228 -8.68 -13.03 35.91
CA ASN A 228 -7.33 -13.59 35.97
C ASN A 228 -6.34 -12.58 35.37
N ASP A 229 -5.04 -12.72 35.70
CA ASP A 229 -3.94 -11.86 35.22
C ASP A 229 -3.57 -12.11 33.73
N ILE A 230 -4.57 -12.32 32.86
CA ILE A 230 -4.40 -12.50 31.41
C ILE A 230 -4.36 -11.17 30.65
N ASP A 231 -4.74 -10.08 31.30
CA ASP A 231 -4.77 -8.72 30.75
C ASP A 231 -3.36 -8.13 30.53
N GLU A 232 -2.35 -8.67 31.20
CA GLU A 232 -0.94 -8.37 30.95
C GLU A 232 -0.41 -8.97 29.64
N GLN A 233 -1.13 -9.90 29.01
CA GLN A 233 -0.67 -10.52 27.76
C GLN A 233 -0.72 -9.52 26.60
N LYS A 234 0.34 -9.49 25.79
CA LYS A 234 0.42 -8.55 24.65
C LYS A 234 -0.73 -8.69 23.67
N TRP A 235 -1.15 -9.93 23.37
CA TRP A 235 -2.29 -10.19 22.49
C TRP A 235 -3.59 -9.65 23.07
N TYR A 236 -3.79 -9.70 24.39
CA TYR A 236 -4.99 -9.18 25.06
C TYR A 236 -5.08 -7.67 24.87
N MET A 237 -4.00 -6.94 25.17
CA MET A 237 -3.95 -5.48 25.02
C MET A 237 -4.21 -5.03 23.58
N VAL A 238 -3.73 -5.80 22.60
CA VAL A 238 -3.95 -5.51 21.18
C VAL A 238 -5.40 -5.74 20.78
N ILE A 239 -6.03 -6.83 21.24
CA ILE A 239 -7.47 -7.07 21.03
C ILE A 239 -8.29 -5.98 21.70
N GLU A 240 -7.99 -5.63 22.95
CA GLU A 240 -8.71 -4.58 23.69
C GLU A 240 -8.62 -3.22 22.95
N LYS A 241 -7.42 -2.82 22.53
CA LYS A 241 -7.23 -1.62 21.73
C LYS A 241 -8.03 -1.68 20.43
N LYS A 242 -8.13 -2.86 19.83
CA LYS A 242 -8.90 -3.06 18.60
C LYS A 242 -10.40 -2.89 18.82
N ILE A 243 -10.93 -3.44 19.90
CA ILE A 243 -12.33 -3.24 20.32
C ILE A 243 -12.61 -1.75 20.52
N ARG A 244 -11.72 -1.02 21.19
CA ARG A 244 -11.86 0.44 21.39
C ARG A 244 -11.88 1.24 20.09
N SER A 245 -11.11 0.83 19.08
CA SER A 245 -11.14 1.48 17.75
C SER A 245 -12.45 1.29 16.98
N LEU A 246 -13.31 0.36 17.41
CA LEU A 246 -14.64 0.13 16.86
C LEU A 246 -15.74 0.86 17.67
N ASP A 247 -15.35 1.83 18.51
CA ASP A 247 -16.23 2.51 19.47
C ASP A 247 -16.98 1.52 20.39
N LYS A 248 -16.32 0.41 20.75
CA LYS A 248 -16.81 -0.60 21.70
C LYS A 248 -15.92 -0.68 22.93
N ASP A 249 -16.47 -1.23 24.01
CA ASP A 249 -15.69 -1.53 25.21
C ASP A 249 -15.58 -3.04 25.42
N ILE A 250 -14.46 -3.50 25.98
CA ILE A 250 -14.27 -4.92 26.31
C ILE A 250 -15.31 -5.44 27.32
N ASN A 251 -15.86 -4.55 28.15
CA ASN A 251 -16.97 -4.88 29.03
C ASN A 251 -18.27 -5.19 28.27
N ASP A 252 -18.44 -4.75 27.02
CA ASP A 252 -19.59 -5.16 26.22
C ASP A 252 -19.51 -6.66 25.90
N LEU A 253 -18.30 -7.19 25.68
CA LEU A 253 -18.06 -8.63 25.54
C LEU A 253 -18.28 -9.35 26.89
N PHE A 254 -17.70 -8.85 27.97
CA PHE A 254 -17.79 -9.50 29.29
C PHE A 254 -19.17 -9.46 29.94
N ASN A 255 -20.02 -8.51 29.55
CA ASN A 255 -21.39 -8.41 30.02
C ASN A 255 -22.39 -8.97 28.97
N GLU A 256 -21.90 -9.74 28.00
CA GLU A 256 -22.70 -10.43 26.98
C GLU A 256 -23.60 -9.51 26.13
N LYS A 257 -23.26 -8.22 26.03
CA LYS A 257 -23.97 -7.30 25.13
C LYS A 257 -23.62 -7.53 23.66
N ILE A 258 -22.42 -8.07 23.40
CA ILE A 258 -21.96 -8.50 22.09
C ILE A 258 -21.39 -9.90 22.19
N SER A 259 -21.72 -10.77 21.22
CA SER A 259 -21.21 -12.14 21.20
C SER A 259 -19.76 -12.20 20.70
N PRO A 260 -18.95 -13.21 21.10
CA PRO A 260 -17.62 -13.43 20.54
C PRO A 260 -17.62 -13.54 19.01
N LEU A 261 -18.65 -14.16 18.41
CA LEU A 261 -18.79 -14.28 16.95
C LEU A 261 -19.00 -12.92 16.29
N GLU A 262 -19.94 -12.13 16.79
CA GLU A 262 -20.24 -10.81 16.26
C GLU A 262 -19.01 -9.90 16.37
N LEU A 263 -18.37 -9.87 17.54
CA LEU A 263 -17.19 -9.05 17.75
C LEU A 263 -16.00 -9.50 16.91
N ALA A 264 -15.76 -10.82 16.75
CA ALA A 264 -14.70 -11.32 15.88
C ALA A 264 -14.92 -10.92 14.42
N GLN A 265 -16.16 -10.96 13.94
CA GLN A 265 -16.49 -10.49 12.59
C GLN A 265 -16.26 -8.98 12.46
N MET A 266 -16.63 -8.17 13.45
CA MET A 266 -16.33 -6.73 13.42
C MET A 266 -14.82 -6.44 13.42
N ILE A 267 -14.06 -7.13 14.28
CA ILE A 267 -12.60 -6.99 14.38
C ILE A 267 -11.91 -7.36 13.05
N LEU A 268 -12.46 -8.34 12.34
CA LEU A 268 -11.94 -8.83 11.05
C LEU A 268 -12.64 -8.18 9.84
N GLU A 269 -13.45 -7.13 10.06
CA GLU A 269 -14.16 -6.37 9.01
C GLU A 269 -15.10 -7.23 8.12
N ASN A 270 -15.87 -8.13 8.72
CA ASN A 270 -16.80 -9.04 8.06
C ASN A 270 -16.13 -9.98 7.02
N PRO A 271 -15.21 -10.87 7.47
CA PRO A 271 -14.47 -11.73 6.57
C PRO A 271 -15.36 -12.74 5.83
N VAL A 272 -16.52 -13.09 6.41
CA VAL A 272 -17.50 -14.01 5.80
C VAL A 272 -18.05 -13.43 4.50
N GLU A 273 -18.49 -12.18 4.51
CA GLU A 273 -18.97 -11.50 3.30
C GLU A 273 -17.88 -11.42 2.23
N ARG A 274 -16.67 -11.00 2.62
CA ARG A 274 -15.54 -10.92 1.70
C ARG A 274 -15.18 -12.28 1.10
N SER A 275 -15.26 -13.35 1.88
CA SER A 275 -15.02 -14.72 1.41
C SER A 275 -16.03 -15.13 0.35
N PHE A 276 -17.31 -14.80 0.52
CA PHE A 276 -18.32 -15.08 -0.51
C PHE A 276 -18.07 -14.27 -1.79
N ASN A 277 -17.60 -13.03 -1.69
CA ASN A 277 -17.23 -12.24 -2.86
C ASN A 277 -15.99 -12.81 -3.57
N GLU A 278 -15.02 -13.32 -2.82
CA GLU A 278 -13.87 -14.04 -3.36
C GLU A 278 -14.27 -15.32 -4.07
N ILE A 279 -15.17 -16.13 -3.48
CA ILE A 279 -15.74 -17.33 -4.12
C ILE A 279 -16.44 -16.97 -5.43
N LYS A 280 -17.26 -15.92 -5.46
CA LYS A 280 -17.91 -15.44 -6.70
C LYS A 280 -16.89 -15.09 -7.77
N GLY A 281 -15.77 -14.47 -7.40
CA GLY A 281 -14.69 -14.13 -8.34
C GLY A 281 -13.99 -15.36 -8.93
N ILE A 282 -13.96 -16.48 -8.20
CA ILE A 282 -13.39 -17.74 -8.69
C ILE A 282 -14.37 -18.45 -9.62
N VAL A 283 -15.64 -18.55 -9.20
CA VAL A 283 -16.68 -19.31 -9.93
C VAL A 283 -17.19 -18.55 -11.15
N GLY A 284 -17.27 -17.21 -11.09
CA GLY A 284 -17.77 -16.37 -12.18
C GLY A 284 -16.81 -16.19 -13.37
N ILE A 285 -15.66 -16.88 -13.37
CA ILE A 285 -14.75 -16.97 -14.54
C ILE A 285 -15.12 -18.17 -15.44
N GLU A 286 -16.03 -19.05 -14.99
CA GLU A 286 -16.45 -20.25 -15.75
C GLU A 286 -17.71 -20.07 -16.64
N ASP A 287 -18.25 -18.86 -16.80
CA ASP A 287 -19.36 -18.55 -17.74
C ASP A 287 -18.96 -17.55 -18.84
#